data_AF-A0A847L764-F1
#
_entry.id   AF-A0A847L764-F1
#
_cell.length_a   1.000
_cell.length_b   1.000
_cell.length_c   1.000
_cell.angle_alpha   90.00
_cell.angle_beta   90.00
_cell.angle_gamma   90.00
#
_symmetry.space_group_name_H-M   'P 1'
#
loop_
_entity.id
_entity.type
_entity.pdbx_description
1 polymer ?
#
loop_
_entity_poly.entity_id
_entity_poly.type
_entity_poly.pdbx_seq_one_letter_code
_entity_poly.pdbx_strand_id
1 'polypeptide(L)' 'MIISDVALKIKQLREQKHITQEVFFFDTGIHIARIESGKANITITTLKKICDYFEISLSDFFSDIV' A
#
# COMPACT_ATOMS: atom_id res chain seq x y z
N MET A 1 10.01 -1.77 -11.86
CA MET A 1 11.05 -1.18 -10.95
C MET A 1 10.42 -1.28 -9.59
N ILE A 2 11.10 -1.91 -8.62
CA ILE A 2 10.48 -2.37 -7.38
C ILE A 2 9.53 -1.37 -6.70
N ILE A 3 9.87 -0.08 -6.70
CA ILE A 3 9.03 0.98 -6.12
C ILE A 3 7.68 1.12 -6.83
N SER A 4 7.67 1.08 -8.17
CA SER A 4 6.45 1.15 -8.98
C SER A 4 5.58 -0.09 -8.78
N ASP A 5 6.20 -1.26 -8.64
CA ASP A 5 5.50 -2.53 -8.47
C ASP A 5 4.82 -2.60 -7.09
N VAL A 6 5.53 -2.16 -6.04
CA VAL A 6 4.98 -1.96 -4.68
C VAL A 6 3.84 -0.94 -4.68
N ALA A 7 4.01 0.21 -5.33
CA ALA A 7 2.99 1.25 -5.41
C ALA A 7 1.72 0.77 -6.12
N LEU A 8 1.89 0.02 -7.22
CA LEU A 8 0.79 -0.58 -7.96
C LEU A 8 0.03 -1.62 -7.12
N LYS A 9 0.75 -2.51 -6.42
CA LYS A 9 0.15 -3.51 -5.54
C LYS A 9 -0.68 -2.87 -4.42
N ILE A 10 -0.17 -1.81 -3.79
CA ILE A 10 -0.90 -1.05 -2.75
C ILE A 10 -2.19 -0.45 -3.33
N LYS A 11 -2.11 0.16 -4.52
CA LYS A 11 -3.28 0.72 -5.20
C LYS A 11 -4.33 -0.35 -5.50
N GLN A 12 -3.91 -1.50 -6.01
CA GLN A 12 -4.80 -2.63 -6.32
C GLN A 12 -5.50 -3.15 -5.06
N LEU A 13 -4.79 -3.33 -3.95
CA LEU A 13 -5.38 -3.74 -2.67
C LEU A 13 -6.46 -2.76 -2.21
N ARG A 14 -6.17 -1.45 -2.30
CA ARG A 14 -7.12 -0.40 -1.94
C ARG A 14 -8.39 -0.46 -2.82
N GLU A 15 -8.21 -0.60 -4.13
CA GLU A 15 -9.32 -0.64 -5.09
C GLU A 15 -10.17 -1.93 -4.95
N GLN A 16 -9.53 -3.08 -4.72
CA GLN A 16 -10.21 -4.36 -4.47
C GLN A 16 -11.08 -4.33 -3.20
N LYS A 17 -10.68 -3.55 -2.20
CA LYS A 17 -11.45 -3.34 -0.96
C LYS A 17 -12.44 -2.17 -1.07
N HIS A 18 -12.53 -1.51 -2.22
CA HIS A 18 -13.40 -0.34 -2.47
C HIS A 18 -13.14 0.85 -1.52
N ILE A 19 -11.89 1.04 -1.12
CA ILE A 19 -11.51 2.10 -0.18
C ILE A 19 -11.03 3.33 -0.95
N THR A 20 -11.53 4.52 -0.61
CA THR A 20 -11.03 5.77 -1.18
C THR A 20 -9.72 6.18 -0.49
N GLN A 21 -8.92 7.02 -1.13
CA GLN A 21 -7.70 7.55 -0.50
C GLN A 21 -8.02 8.37 0.77
N GLU A 22 -9.18 9.02 0.79
CA GLU A 22 -9.67 9.78 1.94
C GLU A 22 -10.03 8.87 3.11
N VAL A 23 -10.81 7.80 2.88
CA VAL A 23 -11.15 6.80 3.91
C VAL A 23 -9.88 6.16 4.47
N PHE A 24 -8.98 5.74 3.59
CA PHE A 24 -7.69 5.18 4.02
C PHE A 24 -6.90 6.14 4.92
N PHE A 25 -6.87 7.43 4.56
CA PHE A 25 -6.20 8.44 5.38
C PHE A 25 -6.88 8.63 6.74
N PHE A 26 -8.21 8.67 6.79
CA PHE A 26 -8.94 8.77 8.05
C PHE A 26 -8.66 7.59 8.99
N ASP A 27 -8.57 6.38 8.45
CA ASP A 27 -8.37 5.18 9.27
C ASP A 27 -6.92 5.01 9.74
N THR A 28 -5.94 5.45 8.94
CA THR A 28 -4.52 5.12 9.16
C THR A 28 -3.62 6.32 9.48
N GLY A 29 -4.08 7.54 9.17
CA GLY A 29 -3.26 8.75 9.18
C GLY A 29 -2.19 8.80 8.09
N ILE A 30 -2.22 7.90 7.10
CA ILE A 30 -1.20 7.77 6.05
C ILE A 30 -1.72 8.35 4.73
N HIS A 31 -0.98 9.29 4.15
CA HIS A 31 -1.27 9.83 2.82
C HIS A 31 -0.87 8.85 1.71
N ILE A 32 -1.74 7.87 1.43
CA ILE A 32 -1.46 6.78 0.47
C ILE A 32 -1.27 7.27 -0.97
N ALA A 33 -1.86 8.41 -1.35
CA ALA A 33 -1.73 8.99 -2.70
C ALA A 33 -0.27 9.23 -3.11
N ARG A 34 0.60 9.63 -2.17
CA ARG A 34 2.03 9.82 -2.43
C ARG A 34 2.72 8.48 -2.69
N ILE A 35 2.30 7.43 -1.99
CA ILE A 35 2.84 6.08 -2.13
C ILE A 35 2.42 5.48 -3.47
N GLU A 36 1.13 5.58 -3.81
CA GLU A 36 0.57 5.08 -5.08
C GLU A 36 1.16 5.77 -6.31
N SER A 37 1.77 6.94 -6.16
CA SER A 37 2.47 7.62 -7.25
C SER A 37 3.77 6.92 -7.68
N GLY A 38 4.33 6.03 -6.86
CA GLY A 38 5.58 5.30 -7.14
C GLY A 38 6.83 6.19 -7.24
N LYS A 39 6.76 7.45 -6.80
CA LYS A 39 7.86 8.43 -6.94
C LYS A 39 8.88 8.43 -5.81
N ALA A 40 8.59 7.73 -4.71
CA ALA A 40 9.44 7.70 -3.53
C ALA A 40 9.38 6.32 -2.85
N ASN A 41 10.49 5.94 -2.21
CA ASN A 41 10.52 4.81 -1.31
C ASN A 41 9.56 5.01 -0.13
N ILE A 42 9.09 3.90 0.41
CA ILE A 42 8.35 3.85 1.68
C ILE A 42 9.18 3.11 2.72
N THR A 43 8.97 3.46 3.98
CA THR A 43 9.59 2.70 5.07
C THR A 43 8.89 1.35 5.24
N ILE A 44 9.64 0.36 5.72
CA ILE A 44 9.07 -0.97 6.00
C ILE A 44 7.98 -0.91 7.09
N THR A 45 8.08 0.03 8.03
CA THR A 45 7.07 0.23 9.08
C THR A 45 5.77 0.80 8.52
N THR A 46 5.84 1.73 7.56
CA THR A 46 4.65 2.21 6.84
C THR A 46 4.02 1.10 6.01
N LEU A 47 4.84 0.32 5.29
CA LEU A 47 4.33 -0.83 4.53
C LEU A 47 3.63 -1.83 5.45
N LYS A 48 4.20 -2.16 6.62
CA LYS A 48 3.57 -3.05 7.58
C LYS A 48 2.20 -2.55 8.04
N LYS A 49 2.06 -1.25 8.32
CA LYS A 49 0.76 -0.65 8.67
C LYS A 49 -0.26 -0.76 7.55
N ILE A 50 0.18 -0.59 6.29
CA ILE A 50 -0.68 -0.76 5.11
C ILE A 50 -1.14 -2.22 4.99
N CYS A 51 -0.22 -3.17 5.13
CA CYS A 51 -0.54 -4.61 5.13
C CYS A 51 -1.52 -4.98 6.25
N ASP A 52 -1.30 -4.47 7.47
CA ASP A 52 -2.18 -4.71 8.61
C ASP A 52 -3.59 -4.17 8.37
N TYR A 53 -3.70 -2.96 7.80
CA TYR A 53 -4.98 -2.37 7.44
C TYR A 53 -5.74 -3.21 6.40
N PHE A 54 -5.03 -3.81 5.44
CA PHE A 54 -5.63 -4.68 4.42
C PHE A 54 -5.75 -6.15 4.85
N GLU A 55 -5.39 -6.49 6.09
CA GLU A 55 -5.42 -7.84 6.66
C GLU A 55 -4.59 -8.87 5.86
N ILE A 56 -3.41 -8.45 5.37
CA ILE A 56 -2.48 -9.32 4.65
C ILE A 56 -1.11 -9.34 5.34
N SER A 57 -0.37 -10.43 5.19
CA SER A 57 1.02 -10.48 5.67
C SER A 57 1.98 -9.77 4.69
N LEU A 58 3.17 -9.39 5.17
CA LEU A 58 4.23 -8.88 4.30
C LEU A 58 4.67 -9.94 3.27
N SER A 59 4.70 -11.21 3.66
CA SER A 59 5.02 -12.31 2.73
C SER A 59 3.99 -12.42 1.62
N ASP A 60 2.70 -12.32 1.93
CA ASP A 60 1.64 -12.35 0.90
C ASP A 60 1.73 -11.14 -0.01
N PHE A 61 2.01 -9.96 0.56
CA PHE A 61 2.18 -8.72 -0.19
C PHE A 61 3.26 -8.82 -1.27
N PHE A 62 4.39 -9.48 -0.97
CA PHE A 62 5.52 -9.64 -1.89
C PHE A 62 5.48 -10.94 -2.70
N SER A 63 4.47 -11.80 -2.53
CA SER A 63 4.43 -13.12 -3.17
C SER A 63 4.36 -13.07 -4.71
N ASP A 64 3.83 -11.98 -5.26
CA ASP A 64 3.65 -11.74 -6.70
C ASP A 64 4.44 -10.53 -7.22
N ILE A 65 5.38 -10.00 -6.42
CA ILE A 65 6.30 -8.94 -6.81
C ILE A 65 7.67 -9.58 -7.10
N VAL A 66 8.08 -9.58 -8.38
CA VAL A 66 9.35 -10.17 -8.87
C VAL A 66 10.38 -9.10 -9.18
#